data_AF-A0A2M7FFM7-F1
#
_entry.id   AF-A0A2M7FFM7-F1
#
_cell.length_a   1.000
_cell.length_b   1.000
_cell.length_c   1.000
_cell.angle_alpha   90.00
_cell.angle_beta   90.00
_cell.angle_gamma   90.00
#
_symmetry.space_group_name_H-M   'P 1'
#
loop_
_entity.id
_entity.type
_entity.pdbx_description
1 polymer ?
#
loop_
_entity_poly.entity_id
_entity_poly.type
_entity_poly.pdbx_seq_one_letter_code
_entity_poly.pdbx_strand_id
1 'polypeptide(L)'
;MSRLKLFPFDKRGLDLLEKDHFGHNWPVVYLLAGKKEMYVGETIDAVQRSKSHLANLERQRLNKLYLVCDEEFHKSAALDVESSLIEYISADGKYVLQNGNKGLRNHDYFDRQRYKAKFELLWDELRAEGLAIQTLPTLRNSDLFKYSPYKALTIEQYEVAEAVVKKLQNQAQYKSIILGKPGTGKTILAVYLAKYLLSELPDSQNLQVGLVVPMVSLRKTLKKVFKFAAGLHPKMVIGPADVVKSKYDILIVDEAHRLKQRRNITNFASFDNTNKKLGLKSHNDELDWILHSARKVVLMYDPQQSVRPSDIAPTRLESINAETYTLQTQMRVEGGDEYIESVRNFFEGSNKMKFSISGQYDLRIYKHIKAFINDIKIRDREIGLSRMVAGYAWDWVTRKYPDLFDIHIEDSKLRWNSVAHDWVNSKNAINEVGCIHTVQGYDLNYVGVIIGPELKYNSETRQLFIDPKAYKDANGYRGVSDLNELKQYILNIYKTLLTRGIKGTYLYVVDEELRKHLAQFFALKFFDEA
;
A
#
# COMPACT_ATOMS: atom_id res chain seq x y z
N MET A 1 3.76 -15.51 -30.32
CA MET A 1 3.98 -14.12 -29.85
C MET A 1 2.63 -13.45 -29.94
N SER A 2 2.17 -12.83 -28.85
CA SER A 2 0.84 -12.23 -28.80
C SER A 2 0.73 -11.16 -29.88
N ARG A 3 -0.40 -11.12 -30.58
CA ARG A 3 -0.70 -10.15 -31.62
C ARG A 3 -1.91 -9.34 -31.20
N LEU A 4 -1.84 -8.02 -31.37
CA LEU A 4 -2.98 -7.14 -31.19
C LEU A 4 -3.67 -6.90 -32.55
N LYS A 5 -4.90 -7.38 -32.71
CA LYS A 5 -5.72 -7.13 -33.92
C LYS A 5 -6.79 -6.08 -33.64
N LEU A 6 -6.94 -5.09 -34.52
CA LEU A 6 -7.96 -4.04 -34.40
C LEU A 6 -9.14 -4.30 -35.34
N PHE A 7 -10.35 -4.25 -34.77
CA PHE A 7 -11.62 -4.27 -35.47
C PHE A 7 -12.48 -3.06 -35.09
N PRO A 8 -13.33 -2.54 -35.99
CA PRO A 8 -14.42 -1.65 -35.60
C PRO A 8 -15.32 -2.33 -34.56
N PHE A 9 -15.80 -1.62 -33.55
CA PHE A 9 -16.82 -2.17 -32.65
C PHE A 9 -18.22 -1.81 -33.16
N ASP A 10 -18.57 -2.39 -34.30
CA ASP A 10 -19.86 -2.24 -34.98
C ASP A 10 -20.22 -3.54 -35.73
N LYS A 11 -21.33 -3.54 -36.48
CA LYS A 11 -21.74 -4.70 -37.29
C LYS A 11 -20.68 -5.12 -38.31
N ARG A 12 -19.95 -4.18 -38.92
CA ARG A 12 -18.93 -4.49 -39.93
C ARG A 12 -17.72 -5.18 -39.29
N GLY A 13 -17.31 -4.72 -38.12
CA GLY A 13 -16.23 -5.37 -37.38
C GLY A 13 -16.61 -6.76 -36.90
N LEU A 14 -17.89 -7.00 -36.61
CA LEU A 14 -18.40 -8.34 -36.33
C LEU A 14 -18.24 -9.29 -37.54
N ASP A 15 -18.62 -8.84 -38.74
CA ASP A 15 -18.48 -9.64 -39.96
C ASP A 15 -17.00 -9.98 -40.28
N LEU A 16 -16.08 -9.09 -39.92
CA LEU A 16 -14.64 -9.33 -40.02
C LEU A 16 -14.16 -10.33 -38.98
N LEU A 17 -14.64 -10.22 -37.75
CA LEU A 17 -14.28 -11.10 -36.64
C LEU A 17 -14.78 -12.54 -36.85
N GLU A 18 -15.96 -12.72 -37.46
CA GLU A 18 -16.50 -14.04 -37.85
C GLU A 18 -15.59 -14.80 -38.83
N LYS A 19 -14.78 -14.08 -39.62
CA LYS A 19 -13.82 -14.66 -40.57
C LYS A 19 -12.43 -14.85 -39.97
N ASP A 20 -12.18 -14.34 -38.76
CA ASP A 20 -10.88 -14.46 -38.11
C ASP A 20 -10.73 -15.82 -37.44
N HIS A 21 -9.54 -16.41 -37.54
CA HIS A 21 -9.22 -17.69 -36.90
C HIS A 21 -9.49 -17.68 -35.38
N PHE A 22 -9.28 -16.53 -34.73
CA PHE A 22 -9.49 -16.36 -33.28
C PHE A 22 -10.91 -15.89 -32.92
N GLY A 23 -11.83 -15.81 -33.90
CA GLY A 23 -13.20 -15.35 -33.69
C GLY A 23 -14.05 -16.32 -32.88
N HIS A 24 -13.81 -17.62 -33.03
CA HIS A 24 -14.60 -18.72 -32.45
C HIS A 24 -13.72 -19.80 -31.82
N ASN A 25 -14.22 -20.39 -30.74
CA ASN A 25 -13.63 -21.54 -30.05
C ASN A 25 -12.11 -21.42 -29.75
N TRP A 26 -11.67 -20.21 -29.42
CA TRP A 26 -10.28 -19.94 -29.05
C TRP A 26 -10.19 -18.96 -27.87
N PRO A 27 -9.41 -19.25 -26.81
CA PRO A 27 -9.21 -18.32 -25.71
C PRO A 27 -8.52 -17.04 -26.17
N VAL A 28 -9.20 -15.91 -25.96
CA VAL A 28 -8.71 -14.58 -26.33
C VAL A 28 -9.02 -13.57 -25.23
N VAL A 29 -8.24 -12.50 -25.20
CA VAL A 29 -8.53 -11.31 -24.39
C VAL A 29 -8.88 -10.17 -25.35
N TYR A 30 -9.89 -9.38 -25.02
CA TYR A 30 -10.33 -8.26 -25.84
C TYR A 30 -10.43 -6.97 -25.03
N LEU A 31 -10.15 -5.85 -25.71
CA LEU A 31 -10.30 -4.50 -25.19
C LEU A 31 -11.30 -3.75 -26.06
N LEU A 32 -12.41 -3.34 -25.46
CA LEU A 32 -13.36 -2.43 -26.07
C LEU A 32 -12.99 -1.00 -25.66
N ALA A 33 -12.55 -0.18 -26.61
CA ALA A 33 -12.06 1.16 -26.34
C ALA A 33 -12.99 2.23 -26.95
N GLY A 34 -13.24 3.27 -26.15
CA GLY A 34 -13.85 4.52 -26.59
C GLY A 34 -12.86 5.69 -26.47
N LYS A 35 -13.38 6.92 -26.31
CA LYS A 35 -12.54 8.12 -26.16
C LYS A 35 -11.85 8.23 -24.79
N LYS A 36 -12.54 7.83 -23.72
CA LYS A 36 -12.07 7.94 -22.32
C LYS A 36 -12.39 6.71 -21.47
N GLU A 37 -13.14 5.76 -22.01
CA GLU A 37 -13.60 4.58 -21.31
C GLU A 37 -13.08 3.34 -22.03
N MET A 38 -12.83 2.29 -21.27
CA MET A 38 -12.42 1.00 -21.80
C MET A 38 -13.04 -0.13 -20.99
N TYR A 39 -13.31 -1.25 -21.65
CA TYR A 39 -13.66 -2.51 -21.02
C TYR A 39 -12.68 -3.58 -21.47
N VAL A 40 -12.16 -4.36 -20.52
CA VAL A 40 -11.31 -5.52 -20.81
C VAL A 40 -12.08 -6.78 -20.48
N GLY A 41 -11.98 -7.81 -21.32
CA GLY A 41 -12.60 -9.10 -21.02
C GLY A 41 -11.86 -10.26 -21.66
N GLU A 42 -12.09 -11.47 -21.17
CA GLU A 42 -11.71 -12.70 -21.87
C GLU A 42 -12.93 -13.47 -22.39
N THR A 43 -12.73 -14.32 -23.38
CA THR A 43 -13.75 -15.24 -23.91
C THR A 43 -13.09 -16.36 -24.71
N ILE A 44 -13.84 -17.44 -24.96
CA ILE A 44 -13.49 -18.45 -25.97
C ILE A 44 -14.24 -18.24 -27.29
N ASP A 45 -15.22 -17.34 -27.31
CA ASP A 45 -16.00 -16.97 -28.50
C ASP A 45 -16.09 -15.43 -28.55
N ALA A 46 -15.22 -14.83 -29.35
CA ALA A 46 -15.11 -13.37 -29.48
C ALA A 46 -16.31 -12.78 -30.20
N VAL A 47 -16.87 -13.50 -31.17
CA VAL A 47 -18.03 -13.09 -31.95
C VAL A 47 -19.27 -13.01 -31.06
N GLN A 48 -19.61 -14.08 -30.34
CA GLN A 48 -20.78 -14.10 -29.47
C GLN A 48 -20.66 -13.07 -28.35
N ARG A 49 -19.46 -12.92 -27.79
CA ARG A 49 -19.21 -11.92 -26.76
C ARG A 49 -19.36 -10.50 -27.30
N SER A 50 -18.90 -10.24 -28.52
CA SER A 50 -19.08 -8.94 -29.19
C SER A 50 -20.55 -8.65 -29.49
N LYS A 51 -21.35 -9.65 -29.94
CA LYS A 51 -22.81 -9.52 -30.10
C LYS A 51 -23.49 -9.11 -28.80
N SER A 52 -23.15 -9.79 -27.70
CA SER A 52 -23.70 -9.48 -26.37
C SER A 52 -23.36 -8.06 -25.92
N HIS A 53 -22.13 -7.61 -26.17
CA HIS A 53 -21.69 -6.27 -25.78
C HIS A 53 -22.32 -5.16 -26.64
N LEU A 54 -22.54 -5.40 -27.93
CA LEU A 54 -23.24 -4.45 -28.80
C LEU A 54 -24.71 -4.24 -28.39
N ALA A 55 -25.32 -5.24 -27.75
CA ALA A 55 -26.67 -5.12 -27.18
C ALA A 55 -26.69 -4.39 -25.82
N ASN A 56 -25.54 -4.20 -25.16
CA ASN A 56 -25.44 -3.55 -23.86
C ASN A 56 -25.37 -2.02 -24.01
N LEU A 57 -26.34 -1.31 -23.43
CA LEU A 57 -26.45 0.15 -23.50
C LEU A 57 -25.21 0.88 -22.94
N GLU A 58 -24.57 0.36 -21.89
CA GLU A 58 -23.38 0.98 -21.28
C GLU A 58 -22.15 0.96 -22.20
N ARG A 59 -22.13 0.04 -23.17
CA ARG A 59 -20.99 -0.21 -24.07
C ARG A 59 -21.12 0.49 -25.42
N GLN A 60 -22.24 1.17 -25.67
CA GLN A 60 -22.49 1.89 -26.93
C GLN A 60 -21.50 3.03 -27.21
N ARG A 61 -20.81 3.52 -26.18
CA ARG A 61 -19.79 4.59 -26.29
C ARG A 61 -18.41 4.08 -26.75
N LEU A 62 -18.23 2.76 -26.78
CA LEU A 62 -17.02 2.11 -27.24
C LEU A 62 -17.15 1.91 -28.75
N ASN A 63 -16.06 2.08 -29.50
CA ASN A 63 -16.11 2.05 -30.96
C ASN A 63 -14.96 1.28 -31.62
N LYS A 64 -14.02 0.78 -30.81
CA LYS A 64 -12.92 -0.07 -31.26
C LYS A 64 -12.87 -1.35 -30.43
N LEU A 65 -12.63 -2.47 -31.09
CA LEU A 65 -12.37 -3.77 -30.50
C LEU A 65 -10.92 -4.14 -30.82
N TYR A 66 -10.09 -4.24 -29.79
CA TYR A 66 -8.75 -4.82 -29.91
C TYR A 66 -8.78 -6.25 -29.39
N LEU A 67 -8.29 -7.20 -30.18
CA LEU A 67 -8.22 -8.61 -29.84
C LEU A 67 -6.77 -8.99 -29.60
N VAL A 68 -6.46 -9.42 -28.38
CA VAL A 68 -5.18 -9.99 -27.98
C VAL A 68 -5.24 -11.48 -28.23
N CYS A 69 -4.49 -11.94 -29.22
CA CYS A 69 -4.48 -13.33 -29.67
C CYS A 69 -3.08 -13.93 -29.54
N ASP A 70 -3.00 -15.21 -29.18
CA ASP A 70 -1.78 -16.01 -29.29
C ASP A 70 -2.18 -17.48 -29.50
N GLU A 71 -1.46 -18.19 -30.37
CA GLU A 71 -1.67 -19.62 -30.69
C GLU A 71 -1.39 -20.54 -29.48
N GLU A 72 -0.79 -20.02 -28.42
CA GLU A 72 -0.53 -20.78 -27.20
C GLU A 72 -1.53 -20.44 -26.09
N PHE A 73 -2.44 -19.47 -26.27
CA PHE A 73 -3.41 -19.12 -25.24
C PHE A 73 -4.32 -20.30 -24.90
N HIS A 74 -4.22 -20.74 -23.66
CA HIS A 74 -5.24 -21.53 -23.00
C HIS A 74 -6.04 -20.64 -22.04
N LYS A 75 -7.18 -21.15 -21.55
CA LYS A 75 -8.12 -20.38 -20.72
C LYS A 75 -7.47 -19.71 -19.50
N SER A 76 -6.60 -20.43 -18.78
CA SER A 76 -5.90 -19.87 -17.61
C SER A 76 -4.97 -18.72 -17.95
N ALA A 77 -4.31 -18.75 -19.12
CA ALA A 77 -3.46 -17.66 -19.59
C ALA A 77 -4.30 -16.44 -19.99
N ALA A 78 -5.42 -16.65 -20.70
CA ALA A 78 -6.33 -15.56 -21.05
C ALA A 78 -6.88 -14.84 -19.79
N LEU A 79 -7.26 -15.59 -18.75
CA LEU A 79 -7.71 -15.03 -17.47
C LEU A 79 -6.61 -14.21 -16.74
N ASP A 80 -5.36 -14.68 -16.76
CA ASP A 80 -4.23 -13.97 -16.13
C ASP A 80 -3.84 -12.71 -16.92
N VAL A 81 -3.87 -12.78 -18.25
CA VAL A 81 -3.64 -11.63 -19.14
C VAL A 81 -4.76 -10.60 -18.99
N GLU A 82 -6.03 -11.02 -18.95
CA GLU A 82 -7.18 -10.15 -18.67
C GLU A 82 -7.01 -9.43 -17.33
N SER A 83 -6.75 -10.19 -16.26
CA SER A 83 -6.55 -9.63 -14.91
C SER A 83 -5.40 -8.63 -14.87
N SER A 84 -4.29 -8.96 -15.53
CA SER A 84 -3.13 -8.06 -15.66
C SER A 84 -3.50 -6.79 -16.44
N LEU A 85 -4.17 -6.91 -17.58
CA LEU A 85 -4.60 -5.74 -18.36
C LEU A 85 -5.53 -4.83 -17.57
N ILE A 86 -6.49 -5.39 -16.83
CA ILE A 86 -7.37 -4.61 -15.96
C ILE A 86 -6.54 -3.85 -14.90
N GLU A 87 -5.62 -4.52 -14.21
CA GLU A 87 -4.79 -3.90 -13.18
C GLU A 87 -3.93 -2.76 -13.75
N TYR A 88 -3.17 -3.03 -14.82
CA TYR A 88 -2.25 -2.04 -15.40
C TYR A 88 -2.95 -0.89 -16.12
N ILE A 89 -4.03 -1.15 -16.88
CA ILE A 89 -4.79 -0.08 -17.56
C ILE A 89 -5.50 0.81 -16.54
N SER A 90 -6.02 0.25 -15.45
CA SER A 90 -6.60 1.06 -14.37
C SER A 90 -5.60 2.03 -13.75
N ALA A 91 -4.33 1.63 -13.69
CA ALA A 91 -3.26 2.43 -13.11
C ALA A 91 -2.66 3.46 -14.09
N ASP A 92 -2.74 3.21 -15.40
CA ASP A 92 -2.25 4.11 -16.45
C ASP A 92 -2.98 5.46 -16.45
N GLY A 93 -4.24 5.48 -16.01
CA GLY A 93 -5.04 6.70 -15.84
C GLY A 93 -5.52 7.34 -17.15
N LYS A 94 -5.21 6.72 -18.30
CA LYS A 94 -5.72 7.13 -19.62
C LYS A 94 -7.20 6.82 -19.80
N TYR A 95 -7.62 5.63 -19.35
CA TYR A 95 -8.99 5.15 -19.47
C TYR A 95 -9.63 4.97 -18.10
N VAL A 96 -10.93 5.26 -18.02
CA VAL A 96 -11.77 4.80 -16.91
C VAL A 96 -12.30 3.41 -17.28
N LEU A 97 -11.94 2.40 -16.49
CA LEU A 97 -12.39 1.03 -16.75
C LEU A 97 -13.85 0.83 -16.34
N GLN A 98 -14.63 0.23 -17.23
CA GLN A 98 -16.02 -0.19 -16.98
C GLN A 98 -16.10 -1.54 -16.23
N ASN A 99 -14.97 -2.19 -15.96
CA ASN A 99 -14.91 -3.47 -15.27
C ASN A 99 -15.46 -3.39 -13.83
N GLY A 100 -16.11 -4.48 -13.41
CA GLY A 100 -16.32 -4.80 -12.00
C GLY A 100 -15.02 -5.32 -11.35
N ASN A 101 -15.03 -5.52 -10.02
CA ASN A 101 -13.89 -6.12 -9.32
C ASN A 101 -14.14 -7.56 -8.85
N LYS A 102 -15.33 -8.11 -9.13
CA LYS A 102 -15.68 -9.50 -8.83
C LYS A 102 -14.90 -10.48 -9.70
N GLY A 103 -14.32 -11.51 -9.08
CA GLY A 103 -13.63 -12.60 -9.78
C GLY A 103 -12.14 -12.36 -10.06
N LEU A 104 -11.60 -11.18 -9.72
CA LEU A 104 -10.17 -10.91 -9.81
C LEU A 104 -9.42 -11.69 -8.72
N ARG A 105 -8.83 -12.82 -9.12
CA ARG A 105 -8.04 -13.69 -8.26
C ARG A 105 -6.71 -13.96 -8.91
N ASN A 106 -5.67 -14.06 -8.08
CA ASN A 106 -4.40 -14.59 -8.53
C ASN A 106 -4.49 -16.12 -8.55
N HIS A 107 -4.47 -16.71 -9.74
CA HIS A 107 -4.28 -18.16 -9.92
C HIS A 107 -2.90 -18.44 -10.50
N ASP A 108 -2.33 -19.59 -10.15
CA ASP A 108 -1.12 -20.11 -10.76
C ASP A 108 -1.47 -21.19 -11.79
N TYR A 109 -0.62 -21.35 -12.80
CA TYR A 109 -0.84 -22.31 -13.87
C TYR A 109 0.46 -22.65 -14.59
N PHE A 110 0.44 -23.77 -15.31
CA PHE A 110 1.60 -24.25 -16.06
C PHE A 110 2.16 -23.18 -16.99
N ASP A 111 3.48 -22.97 -16.93
CA ASP A 111 4.23 -22.03 -17.77
C ASP A 111 3.83 -20.55 -17.64
N ARG A 112 3.23 -20.14 -16.50
CA ARG A 112 2.83 -18.75 -16.24
C ARG A 112 3.95 -17.73 -16.45
N GLN A 113 5.21 -18.06 -16.14
CA GLN A 113 6.35 -17.15 -16.35
C GLN A 113 6.51 -16.74 -17.82
N ARG A 114 6.27 -17.66 -18.75
CA ARG A 114 6.30 -17.37 -20.19
C ARG A 114 5.22 -16.35 -20.57
N TYR A 115 4.02 -16.47 -20.03
CA TYR A 115 2.93 -15.52 -20.30
C TYR A 115 3.17 -14.16 -19.66
N LYS A 116 3.85 -14.10 -18.49
CA LYS A 116 4.32 -12.84 -17.93
C LYS A 116 5.29 -12.13 -18.88
N ALA A 117 6.27 -12.85 -19.45
CA ALA A 117 7.18 -12.27 -20.44
C ALA A 117 6.43 -11.80 -21.71
N LYS A 118 5.45 -12.57 -22.19
CA LYS A 118 4.58 -12.15 -23.30
C LYS A 118 3.76 -10.90 -22.97
N PHE A 119 3.28 -10.78 -21.73
CA PHE A 119 2.54 -9.60 -21.28
C PHE A 119 3.40 -8.34 -21.30
N GLU A 120 4.68 -8.43 -20.96
CA GLU A 120 5.59 -7.26 -21.05
C GLU A 120 5.73 -6.76 -22.49
N LEU A 121 5.85 -7.68 -23.46
CA LEU A 121 5.86 -7.33 -24.89
C LEU A 121 4.52 -6.76 -25.36
N LEU A 122 3.40 -7.37 -24.96
CA LEU A 122 2.06 -6.87 -25.26
C LEU A 122 1.86 -5.44 -24.73
N TRP A 123 2.37 -5.15 -23.54
CA TRP A 123 2.23 -3.81 -22.96
C TRP A 123 2.93 -2.75 -23.81
N ASP A 124 4.10 -3.05 -24.34
CA ASP A 124 4.81 -2.13 -25.24
C ASP A 124 4.08 -1.95 -26.58
N GLU A 125 3.44 -3.00 -27.11
CA GLU A 125 2.55 -2.90 -28.28
C GLU A 125 1.33 -2.01 -28.00
N LEU A 126 0.68 -2.17 -26.83
CA LEU A 126 -0.43 -1.30 -26.40
C LEU A 126 0.02 0.16 -26.27
N ARG A 127 1.25 0.43 -25.82
CA ARG A 127 1.79 1.79 -25.76
C ARG A 127 2.04 2.35 -27.16
N ALA A 128 2.60 1.56 -28.08
CA ALA A 128 2.85 1.97 -29.45
C ALA A 128 1.55 2.33 -30.19
N GLU A 129 0.48 1.56 -29.97
CA GLU A 129 -0.87 1.82 -30.51
C GLU A 129 -1.61 2.96 -29.79
N GLY A 130 -0.98 3.59 -28.79
CA GLY A 130 -1.60 4.64 -28.02
C GLY A 130 -2.83 4.14 -27.26
N LEU A 131 -2.78 2.95 -26.68
CA LEU A 131 -3.73 2.41 -25.69
C LEU A 131 -3.21 2.48 -24.25
N ALA A 132 -1.91 2.69 -24.07
CA ALA A 132 -1.29 2.98 -22.78
C ALA A 132 -0.29 4.13 -22.92
N ILE A 133 0.10 4.75 -21.80
CA ILE A 133 1.06 5.86 -21.76
C ILE A 133 2.32 5.44 -21.00
N GLN A 134 2.12 4.90 -19.81
CA GLN A 134 3.18 4.63 -18.84
C GLN A 134 3.86 3.29 -19.10
N THR A 135 5.13 3.18 -18.73
CA THR A 135 5.87 1.91 -18.74
C THR A 135 5.43 1.02 -17.58
N LEU A 136 5.58 -0.31 -17.71
CA LEU A 136 5.31 -1.24 -16.59
C LEU A 136 6.11 -0.90 -15.33
N PRO A 137 7.43 -0.61 -15.38
CA PRO A 137 8.17 -0.18 -14.18
C PRO A 137 7.60 1.08 -13.53
N THR A 138 7.19 2.08 -14.32
CA THR A 138 6.54 3.29 -13.80
C THR A 138 5.22 2.96 -13.10
N LEU A 139 4.40 2.09 -13.68
CA LEU A 139 3.12 1.68 -13.11
C LEU A 139 3.29 0.88 -11.83
N ARG A 140 4.18 -0.12 -11.82
CA ARG A 140 4.48 -0.95 -10.63
C ARG A 140 4.87 -0.10 -9.41
N ASN A 141 5.57 1.01 -9.65
CA ASN A 141 5.98 1.98 -8.64
C ASN A 141 4.91 3.04 -8.32
N SER A 142 3.74 3.01 -8.95
CA SER A 142 2.69 4.00 -8.77
C SER A 142 1.69 3.62 -7.68
N ASP A 143 1.23 4.62 -6.94
CA ASP A 143 0.15 4.44 -5.97
C ASP A 143 -1.16 3.97 -6.62
N LEU A 144 -1.44 4.38 -7.87
CA LEU A 144 -2.65 3.99 -8.59
C LEU A 144 -2.68 2.48 -8.85
N PHE A 145 -1.53 1.90 -9.18
CA PHE A 145 -1.38 0.45 -9.33
C PHE A 145 -1.45 -0.26 -7.98
N LYS A 146 -0.70 0.24 -6.99
CA LYS A 146 -0.62 -0.38 -5.66
C LYS A 146 -1.98 -0.52 -4.98
N TYR A 147 -2.80 0.53 -5.05
CA TYR A 147 -4.09 0.62 -4.38
C TYR A 147 -5.28 0.47 -5.34
N SER A 148 -5.05 -0.05 -6.55
CA SER A 148 -6.13 -0.24 -7.53
C SER A 148 -7.26 -1.08 -6.92
N PRO A 149 -8.54 -0.69 -7.10
CA PRO A 149 -9.68 -1.53 -6.69
C PRO A 149 -9.78 -2.83 -7.48
N TYR A 150 -8.99 -2.95 -8.56
CA TYR A 150 -8.89 -4.13 -9.41
C TYR A 150 -7.71 -5.04 -9.05
N LYS A 151 -7.01 -4.73 -7.96
CA LYS A 151 -5.94 -5.60 -7.49
C LYS A 151 -6.52 -6.94 -7.03
N ALA A 152 -5.98 -8.03 -7.54
CA ALA A 152 -6.40 -9.36 -7.14
C ALA A 152 -6.12 -9.58 -5.64
N LEU A 153 -7.14 -10.07 -4.93
CA LEU A 153 -7.00 -10.43 -3.53
C LEU A 153 -6.31 -11.79 -3.37
N THR A 154 -5.66 -12.01 -2.22
CA THR A 154 -5.29 -13.36 -1.79
C THR A 154 -6.53 -14.18 -1.45
N ILE A 155 -6.38 -15.51 -1.37
CA ILE A 155 -7.45 -16.41 -0.95
C ILE A 155 -7.99 -15.97 0.42
N GLU A 156 -7.10 -15.75 1.39
CA GLU A 156 -7.46 -15.29 2.73
C GLU A 156 -8.21 -13.94 2.72
N GLN A 157 -7.71 -12.95 1.97
CA GLN A 157 -8.38 -11.65 1.85
C GLN A 157 -9.77 -11.79 1.23
N TYR A 158 -9.92 -12.66 0.24
CA TYR A 158 -11.19 -12.91 -0.43
C TYR A 158 -12.20 -13.58 0.51
N GLU A 159 -11.79 -14.57 1.30
CA GLU A 159 -12.63 -15.23 2.31
C GLU A 159 -13.12 -14.23 3.37
N VAL A 160 -12.22 -13.37 3.87
CA VAL A 160 -12.59 -12.29 4.79
C VAL A 160 -13.55 -11.30 4.12
N ALA A 161 -13.31 -10.93 2.87
CA ALA A 161 -14.18 -10.03 2.13
C ALA A 161 -15.60 -10.61 1.99
N GLU A 162 -15.73 -11.88 1.60
CA GLU A 162 -17.02 -12.55 1.47
C GLU A 162 -17.78 -12.63 2.81
N ALA A 163 -17.08 -13.00 3.89
CA ALA A 163 -17.68 -13.07 5.22
C ALA A 163 -18.21 -11.70 5.67
N VAL A 164 -17.39 -10.65 5.51
CA VAL A 164 -17.76 -9.27 5.87
C VAL A 164 -18.90 -8.74 5.01
N VAL A 165 -18.85 -8.93 3.69
CA VAL A 165 -19.92 -8.52 2.77
C VAL A 165 -21.24 -9.19 3.13
N LYS A 166 -21.24 -10.50 3.41
CA LYS A 166 -22.44 -11.23 3.82
C LYS A 166 -23.07 -10.65 5.08
N LYS A 167 -22.26 -10.25 6.08
CA LYS A 167 -22.77 -9.61 7.31
C LYS A 167 -23.28 -8.20 7.04
N LEU A 168 -22.55 -7.42 6.24
CA LEU A 168 -22.94 -6.07 5.83
C LEU A 168 -24.28 -6.06 5.08
N GLN A 169 -24.62 -7.10 4.31
CA GLN A 169 -25.91 -7.18 3.63
C GLN A 169 -27.05 -7.60 4.58
N ASN A 170 -26.80 -8.58 5.45
CA ASN A 170 -27.86 -9.25 6.19
C ASN A 170 -28.18 -8.67 7.58
N GLN A 171 -27.32 -7.79 8.11
CA GLN A 171 -27.51 -7.22 9.44
C GLN A 171 -27.84 -5.72 9.37
N ALA A 172 -28.69 -5.24 10.27
CA ALA A 172 -29.01 -3.80 10.37
C ALA A 172 -27.86 -2.99 11.02
N GLN A 173 -27.16 -3.59 11.97
CA GLN A 173 -25.96 -3.07 12.63
C GLN A 173 -24.87 -4.13 12.58
N TYR A 174 -23.63 -3.71 12.33
CA TYR A 174 -22.50 -4.64 12.26
C TYR A 174 -21.19 -3.92 12.58
N LYS A 175 -20.31 -4.58 13.32
CA LYS A 175 -18.98 -4.06 13.61
C LYS A 175 -17.98 -5.19 13.40
N SER A 176 -16.93 -4.92 12.64
CA SER A 176 -15.83 -5.87 12.50
C SER A 176 -14.48 -5.19 12.61
N ILE A 177 -13.50 -5.96 13.09
CA ILE A 177 -12.09 -5.60 13.13
C ILE A 177 -11.34 -6.60 12.25
N ILE A 178 -10.61 -6.10 11.27
CA ILE A 178 -9.73 -6.89 10.43
C ILE A 178 -8.31 -6.60 10.89
N LEU A 179 -7.76 -7.53 11.67
CA LEU A 179 -6.38 -7.53 12.13
C LEU A 179 -5.46 -7.89 10.97
N GLY A 180 -4.32 -7.24 10.87
CA GLY A 180 -3.27 -7.68 9.96
C GLY A 180 -1.96 -7.00 10.25
N LYS A 181 -0.86 -7.70 10.00
CA LYS A 181 0.51 -7.16 10.09
C LYS A 181 0.78 -6.14 8.95
N PRO A 182 1.90 -5.38 9.00
CA PRO A 182 2.32 -4.58 7.87
C PRO A 182 2.51 -5.45 6.61
N GLY A 183 1.91 -5.04 5.48
CA GLY A 183 2.06 -5.76 4.22
C GLY A 183 1.05 -6.87 3.94
N THR A 184 0.05 -7.08 4.83
CA THR A 184 -1.05 -8.03 4.58
C THR A 184 -2.16 -7.47 3.67
N GLY A 185 -1.97 -6.27 3.11
CA GLY A 185 -2.88 -5.66 2.12
C GLY A 185 -4.20 -5.11 2.67
N LYS A 186 -4.28 -4.74 3.96
CA LYS A 186 -5.47 -4.14 4.58
C LYS A 186 -6.10 -2.98 3.78
N THR A 187 -5.29 -2.03 3.30
CA THR A 187 -5.77 -0.92 2.45
C THR A 187 -6.34 -1.42 1.12
N ILE A 188 -5.74 -2.44 0.51
CA ILE A 188 -6.25 -3.04 -0.75
C ILE A 188 -7.62 -3.66 -0.47
N LEU A 189 -7.77 -4.42 0.62
CA LEU A 189 -9.04 -4.99 1.04
C LEU A 189 -10.09 -3.89 1.32
N ALA A 190 -9.71 -2.78 1.95
CA ALA A 190 -10.61 -1.65 2.21
C ALA A 190 -11.14 -1.01 0.92
N VAL A 191 -10.25 -0.79 -0.05
CA VAL A 191 -10.61 -0.23 -1.37
C VAL A 191 -11.47 -1.23 -2.15
N TYR A 192 -11.12 -2.52 -2.13
CA TYR A 192 -11.89 -3.60 -2.75
C TYR A 192 -13.31 -3.65 -2.20
N LEU A 193 -13.48 -3.64 -0.87
CA LEU A 193 -14.79 -3.65 -0.22
C LEU A 193 -15.62 -2.43 -0.62
N ALA A 194 -15.03 -1.23 -0.62
CA ALA A 194 -15.73 -0.01 -1.02
C ALA A 194 -16.27 -0.10 -2.47
N LYS A 195 -15.46 -0.62 -3.40
CA LYS A 195 -15.86 -0.85 -4.79
C LYS A 195 -16.93 -1.93 -4.91
N TYR A 196 -16.73 -3.06 -4.24
CA TYR A 196 -17.65 -4.21 -4.30
C TYR A 196 -19.05 -3.81 -3.82
N LEU A 197 -19.14 -3.11 -2.68
CA LEU A 197 -20.41 -2.67 -2.09
C LEU A 197 -21.21 -1.72 -3.01
N LEU A 198 -20.53 -0.93 -3.85
CA LEU A 198 -21.17 0.08 -4.71
C LEU A 198 -21.41 -0.36 -6.15
N SER A 199 -20.69 -1.38 -6.63
CA SER A 199 -20.75 -1.79 -8.04
C SER A 199 -21.35 -3.17 -8.26
N GLU A 200 -21.31 -4.04 -7.24
CA GLU A 200 -21.71 -5.45 -7.39
C GLU A 200 -23.00 -5.79 -6.64
N LEU A 201 -23.50 -4.88 -5.80
CA LEU A 201 -24.72 -5.11 -5.02
C LEU A 201 -25.98 -4.55 -5.72
N PRO A 202 -27.09 -5.31 -5.78
CA PRO A 202 -28.33 -4.89 -6.44
C PRO A 202 -28.91 -3.56 -5.93
N ASP A 203 -28.83 -3.29 -4.62
CA ASP A 203 -29.37 -2.08 -3.97
C ASP A 203 -28.31 -1.00 -3.70
N SER A 204 -27.17 -1.06 -4.40
CA SER A 204 -26.01 -0.19 -4.17
C SER A 204 -26.28 1.30 -4.39
N GLN A 205 -27.29 1.66 -5.20
CA GLN A 205 -27.55 3.05 -5.59
C GLN A 205 -27.93 3.97 -4.42
N ASN A 206 -28.40 3.41 -3.30
CA ASN A 206 -28.80 4.17 -2.10
C ASN A 206 -27.83 4.02 -0.92
N LEU A 207 -26.75 3.25 -1.06
CA LEU A 207 -25.81 3.01 0.04
C LEU A 207 -24.82 4.17 0.20
N GLN A 208 -24.83 4.81 1.37
CA GLN A 208 -23.84 5.81 1.71
C GLN A 208 -22.61 5.16 2.37
N VAL A 209 -21.60 4.89 1.56
CA VAL A 209 -20.31 4.29 1.99
C VAL A 209 -19.22 5.36 2.12
N GLY A 210 -18.51 5.36 3.25
CA GLY A 210 -17.33 6.22 3.48
C GLY A 210 -16.07 5.41 3.77
N LEU A 211 -14.96 5.78 3.15
CA LEU A 211 -13.62 5.24 3.45
C LEU A 211 -12.87 6.28 4.30
N VAL A 212 -12.76 6.01 5.59
CA VAL A 212 -12.11 6.89 6.56
C VAL A 212 -10.61 6.59 6.59
N VAL A 213 -9.79 7.61 6.35
CA VAL A 213 -8.33 7.50 6.34
C VAL A 213 -7.74 8.62 7.20
N PRO A 214 -7.26 8.31 8.42
CA PRO A 214 -6.67 9.31 9.32
C PRO A 214 -5.49 10.07 8.68
N MET A 215 -4.67 9.36 7.90
CA MET A 215 -3.47 9.92 7.28
C MET A 215 -3.78 10.77 6.03
N VAL A 216 -3.34 12.03 6.03
CA VAL A 216 -3.62 13.00 4.95
C VAL A 216 -2.97 12.60 3.61
N SER A 217 -1.74 12.08 3.62
CA SER A 217 -1.03 11.63 2.42
C SER A 217 -1.78 10.48 1.73
N LEU A 218 -2.03 9.39 2.47
CA LEU A 218 -2.78 8.24 1.97
C LEU A 218 -4.18 8.64 1.49
N ARG A 219 -4.86 9.54 2.22
CA ARG A 219 -6.17 10.07 1.80
C ARG A 219 -6.10 10.76 0.43
N LYS A 220 -5.08 11.60 0.19
CA LYS A 220 -4.89 12.26 -1.13
C LYS A 220 -4.65 11.22 -2.22
N THR A 221 -3.85 10.19 -1.93
CA THR A 221 -3.58 9.08 -2.84
C THR A 221 -4.85 8.32 -3.20
N LEU A 222 -5.62 7.85 -2.20
CA LEU A 222 -6.85 7.09 -2.45
C LEU A 222 -7.94 7.94 -3.14
N LYS A 223 -7.97 9.26 -2.91
CA LYS A 223 -8.83 10.16 -3.69
C LYS A 223 -8.50 10.15 -5.19
N LYS A 224 -7.23 10.02 -5.56
CA LYS A 224 -6.83 9.87 -6.97
C LYS A 224 -7.27 8.50 -7.50
N VAL A 225 -7.05 7.43 -6.74
CA VAL A 225 -7.50 6.07 -7.10
C VAL A 225 -9.01 6.04 -7.39
N PHE A 226 -9.82 6.59 -6.47
CA PHE A 226 -11.28 6.63 -6.59
C PHE A 226 -11.76 7.50 -7.75
N LYS A 227 -10.93 8.39 -8.29
CA LYS A 227 -11.28 9.21 -9.47
C LYS A 227 -11.26 8.40 -10.77
N PHE A 228 -10.39 7.38 -10.86
CA PHE A 228 -10.16 6.62 -12.10
C PHE A 228 -10.88 5.27 -12.12
N ALA A 229 -11.57 4.91 -11.04
CA ALA A 229 -12.37 3.70 -10.95
C ALA A 229 -13.86 4.01 -11.11
N ALA A 230 -14.52 3.33 -12.05
CA ALA A 230 -15.96 3.48 -12.24
C ALA A 230 -16.73 3.18 -10.94
N GLY A 231 -17.85 3.87 -10.69
CA GLY A 231 -18.67 3.66 -9.48
C GLY A 231 -18.07 4.15 -8.16
N LEU A 232 -16.83 4.63 -8.15
CA LEU A 232 -16.22 5.29 -6.98
C LEU A 232 -16.19 6.81 -7.16
N HIS A 233 -16.19 7.54 -6.04
CA HIS A 233 -16.07 8.99 -6.06
C HIS A 233 -15.07 9.50 -5.02
N PRO A 234 -14.18 10.47 -5.35
CA PRO A 234 -13.17 10.98 -4.42
C PRO A 234 -13.72 11.56 -3.10
N LYS A 235 -14.99 11.98 -3.07
CA LYS A 235 -15.65 12.46 -1.83
C LYS A 235 -15.91 11.34 -0.81
N MET A 236 -15.88 10.08 -1.21
CA MET A 236 -16.03 8.94 -0.30
C MET A 236 -14.82 8.76 0.62
N VAL A 237 -13.63 9.18 0.15
CA VAL A 237 -12.40 9.08 0.94
C VAL A 237 -12.30 10.29 1.86
N ILE A 238 -12.51 10.08 3.15
CA ILE A 238 -12.73 11.13 4.14
C ILE A 238 -11.77 11.01 5.32
N GLY A 239 -11.67 12.08 6.11
CA GLY A 239 -10.98 12.02 7.40
C GLY A 239 -11.90 11.68 8.57
N PRO A 240 -11.31 11.39 9.74
CA PRO A 240 -12.09 11.14 10.95
C PRO A 240 -13.04 12.29 11.29
N ALA A 241 -12.57 13.54 11.25
CA ALA A 241 -13.43 14.71 11.51
C ALA A 241 -14.51 14.97 10.44
N ASP A 242 -14.41 14.35 9.26
CA ASP A 242 -15.37 14.53 8.17
C ASP A 242 -16.60 13.61 8.33
N VAL A 243 -16.53 12.57 9.16
CA VAL A 243 -17.64 11.61 9.34
C VAL A 243 -18.90 12.26 9.89
N VAL A 244 -18.77 13.38 10.59
CA VAL A 244 -19.90 14.12 11.18
C VAL A 244 -20.69 14.93 10.15
N LYS A 245 -20.19 15.05 8.92
CA LYS A 245 -20.80 15.86 7.86
C LYS A 245 -21.98 15.16 7.19
N SER A 246 -22.15 13.86 7.39
CA SER A 246 -23.23 13.08 6.79
C SER A 246 -23.56 11.85 7.63
N LYS A 247 -24.68 11.20 7.36
CA LYS A 247 -25.00 9.88 7.93
C LYS A 247 -24.52 8.81 6.96
N TYR A 248 -23.80 7.83 7.45
CA TYR A 248 -23.26 6.75 6.63
C TYR A 248 -23.97 5.43 6.97
N ASP A 249 -24.27 4.64 5.95
CA ASP A 249 -24.73 3.27 6.15
C ASP A 249 -23.56 2.38 6.58
N ILE A 250 -22.42 2.57 5.92
CA ILE A 250 -21.19 1.80 6.10
C ILE A 250 -20.00 2.75 6.17
N LEU A 251 -19.21 2.65 7.25
CA LEU A 251 -17.86 3.23 7.31
C LEU A 251 -16.82 2.13 7.31
N ILE A 252 -15.90 2.20 6.36
CA ILE A 252 -14.68 1.40 6.34
C ILE A 252 -13.56 2.32 6.83
N VAL A 253 -12.88 1.96 7.91
CA VAL A 253 -11.78 2.74 8.47
C VAL A 253 -10.48 2.03 8.16
N ASP A 254 -9.66 2.66 7.32
CA ASP A 254 -8.30 2.20 7.08
C ASP A 254 -7.34 2.77 8.13
N GLU A 255 -6.30 2.01 8.47
CA GLU A 255 -5.29 2.40 9.47
C GLU A 255 -5.94 2.84 10.81
N ALA A 256 -6.88 2.04 11.34
CA ALA A 256 -7.69 2.39 12.52
C ALA A 256 -6.84 2.68 13.78
N HIS A 257 -5.65 2.10 13.87
CA HIS A 257 -4.67 2.41 14.92
C HIS A 257 -4.20 3.88 14.89
N ARG A 258 -4.39 4.60 13.79
CA ARG A 258 -4.03 6.02 13.61
C ARG A 258 -5.19 6.98 13.94
N LEU A 259 -6.36 6.46 14.31
CA LEU A 259 -7.41 7.28 14.91
C LEU A 259 -6.86 7.94 16.16
N LYS A 260 -7.29 9.16 16.44
CA LYS A 260 -6.73 9.96 17.53
C LYS A 260 -7.55 9.87 18.80
N GLN A 261 -6.84 9.75 19.92
CA GLN A 261 -7.34 10.16 21.22
C GLN A 261 -6.99 11.63 21.46
N ARG A 262 -7.68 12.27 22.41
CA ARG A 262 -7.45 13.68 22.78
C ARG A 262 -6.18 13.86 23.63
N ARG A 263 -5.02 13.36 23.15
CA ARG A 263 -3.69 13.45 23.76
C ARG A 263 -2.69 13.91 22.70
N ASN A 264 -1.84 14.89 23.02
CA ASN A 264 -0.75 15.36 22.16
C ASN A 264 -1.15 15.67 20.70
N ILE A 265 -2.36 16.18 20.50
CA ILE A 265 -2.85 16.60 19.19
C ILE A 265 -2.55 18.09 18.95
N THR A 266 -2.41 18.48 17.68
CA THR A 266 -2.08 19.86 17.31
C THR A 266 -3.27 20.82 17.42
N ASN A 267 -4.51 20.33 17.35
CA ASN A 267 -5.71 21.18 17.30
C ASN A 267 -6.82 20.65 18.22
N PHE A 268 -6.66 20.87 19.53
CA PHE A 268 -7.64 20.48 20.55
C PHE A 268 -9.00 21.15 20.34
N ALA A 269 -9.03 22.43 19.96
CA ALA A 269 -10.28 23.16 19.79
C ALA A 269 -11.15 22.56 18.66
N SER A 270 -10.56 22.23 17.51
CA SER A 270 -11.30 21.56 16.44
C SER A 270 -11.79 20.19 16.85
N PHE A 271 -11.00 19.45 17.63
CA PHE A 271 -11.37 18.13 18.14
C PHE A 271 -12.59 18.23 19.07
N ASP A 272 -12.56 19.16 20.02
CA ASP A 272 -13.64 19.41 20.96
C ASP A 272 -14.92 19.89 20.28
N ASN A 273 -14.79 20.70 19.22
CA ASN A 273 -15.93 21.14 18.44
C ASN A 273 -16.60 19.97 17.70
N THR A 274 -15.83 19.00 17.21
CA THR A 274 -16.39 17.77 16.61
C THR A 274 -17.10 16.92 17.66
N ASN A 275 -16.51 16.74 18.85
CA ASN A 275 -17.17 16.08 19.97
C ASN A 275 -18.52 16.74 20.30
N LYS A 276 -18.54 18.07 20.44
CA LYS A 276 -19.78 18.84 20.70
C LYS A 276 -20.84 18.64 19.63
N LYS A 277 -20.47 18.62 18.34
CA LYS A 277 -21.41 18.38 17.23
C LYS A 277 -22.10 17.00 17.30
N LEU A 278 -21.44 16.01 17.90
CA LEU A 278 -21.97 14.67 18.10
C LEU A 278 -22.62 14.47 19.48
N GLY A 279 -22.69 15.52 20.31
CA GLY A 279 -23.14 15.39 21.71
C GLY A 279 -22.19 14.60 22.60
N LEU A 280 -20.92 14.46 22.19
CA LEU A 280 -19.87 13.74 22.91
C LEU A 280 -19.07 14.68 23.83
N LYS A 281 -18.40 14.10 24.82
CA LYS A 281 -17.57 14.80 25.81
C LYS A 281 -16.12 14.92 25.33
N SER A 282 -15.32 15.74 26.00
CA SER A 282 -13.92 15.96 25.62
C SER A 282 -13.04 14.71 25.75
N HIS A 283 -13.39 13.74 26.58
CA HIS A 283 -12.61 12.49 26.68
C HIS A 283 -12.92 11.48 25.56
N ASN A 284 -13.95 11.73 24.74
CA ASN A 284 -14.26 10.87 23.60
C ASN A 284 -13.20 11.02 22.52
N ASP A 285 -12.97 9.94 21.78
CA ASP A 285 -11.92 9.82 20.77
C ASP A 285 -12.51 9.80 19.33
N GLU A 286 -11.64 9.73 18.32
CA GLU A 286 -12.10 9.65 16.93
C GLU A 286 -12.85 8.36 16.62
N LEU A 287 -12.63 7.26 17.37
CA LEU A 287 -13.38 6.03 17.19
C LEU A 287 -14.84 6.21 17.61
N ASP A 288 -15.10 6.96 18.68
CA ASP A 288 -16.48 7.34 19.05
C ASP A 288 -17.19 8.09 17.92
N TRP A 289 -16.46 8.94 17.18
CA TRP A 289 -17.04 9.63 16.02
C TRP A 289 -17.46 8.66 14.93
N ILE A 290 -16.64 7.65 14.64
CA ILE A 290 -16.95 6.60 13.67
C ILE A 290 -18.19 5.82 14.10
N LEU A 291 -18.18 5.31 15.33
CA LEU A 291 -19.23 4.45 15.87
C LEU A 291 -20.58 5.19 15.99
N HIS A 292 -20.56 6.51 16.19
CA HIS A 292 -21.78 7.33 16.22
C HIS A 292 -22.32 7.68 14.82
N SER A 293 -21.46 7.71 13.80
CA SER A 293 -21.80 8.22 12.47
C SER A 293 -22.25 7.15 11.48
N ALA A 294 -22.13 5.87 11.83
CA ALA A 294 -22.55 4.76 10.99
C ALA A 294 -23.16 3.58 11.76
N ARG A 295 -24.08 2.87 11.10
CA ARG A 295 -24.68 1.63 11.62
C ARG A 295 -23.77 0.42 11.45
N LYS A 296 -22.96 0.44 10.39
CA LYS A 296 -22.04 -0.64 10.04
C LYS A 296 -20.62 -0.10 9.93
N VAL A 297 -19.69 -0.73 10.64
CA VAL A 297 -18.30 -0.27 10.72
C VAL A 297 -17.34 -1.43 10.50
N VAL A 298 -16.39 -1.27 9.57
CA VAL A 298 -15.29 -2.21 9.33
C VAL A 298 -13.98 -1.50 9.66
N LEU A 299 -13.23 -1.98 10.65
CA LEU A 299 -11.99 -1.37 11.13
C LEU A 299 -10.79 -2.19 10.67
N MET A 300 -9.93 -1.62 9.82
CA MET A 300 -8.64 -2.22 9.47
C MET A 300 -7.60 -1.85 10.54
N TYR A 301 -7.12 -2.82 11.30
CA TYR A 301 -6.31 -2.58 12.49
C TYR A 301 -4.95 -3.28 12.43
N ASP A 302 -3.92 -2.59 12.93
CA ASP A 302 -2.57 -3.09 13.10
C ASP A 302 -2.06 -2.64 14.47
N PRO A 303 -2.05 -3.52 15.48
CA PRO A 303 -1.69 -3.15 16.84
C PRO A 303 -0.22 -2.72 16.99
N GLN A 304 0.65 -3.14 16.07
CA GLN A 304 2.09 -2.91 16.17
C GLN A 304 2.55 -1.60 15.50
N GLN A 305 1.67 -0.95 14.73
CA GLN A 305 1.97 0.31 14.03
C GLN A 305 1.53 1.57 14.78
N SER A 306 1.14 1.46 16.05
CA SER A 306 0.96 2.63 16.91
C SER A 306 2.33 3.22 17.26
N VAL A 307 2.59 4.44 16.76
CA VAL A 307 3.91 5.10 16.84
C VAL A 307 3.82 6.52 17.41
N ARG A 308 2.64 6.96 17.89
CA ARG A 308 2.46 8.27 18.50
C ARG A 308 1.60 8.18 19.76
N PRO A 309 1.85 9.01 20.78
CA PRO A 309 0.95 9.12 21.94
C PRO A 309 -0.48 9.55 21.59
N SER A 310 -0.66 10.25 20.46
CA SER A 310 -1.98 10.68 19.99
C SER A 310 -2.80 9.55 19.35
N ASP A 311 -2.15 8.46 18.94
CA ASP A 311 -2.82 7.31 18.34
C ASP A 311 -3.75 6.65 19.37
N ILE A 312 -4.82 6.02 18.91
CA ILE A 312 -5.80 5.37 19.77
C ILE A 312 -5.14 4.22 20.54
N ALA A 313 -5.49 4.08 21.82
CA ALA A 313 -4.93 3.02 22.65
C ALA A 313 -5.41 1.63 22.14
N PRO A 314 -4.54 0.61 22.11
CA PRO A 314 -4.94 -0.74 21.71
C PRO A 314 -6.16 -1.28 22.49
N THR A 315 -6.16 -1.08 23.81
CA THR A 315 -7.25 -1.46 24.72
C THR A 315 -8.60 -0.85 24.35
N ARG A 316 -8.60 0.32 23.69
CA ARG A 316 -9.83 0.99 23.26
C ARG A 316 -10.47 0.30 22.06
N LEU A 317 -9.67 -0.19 21.11
CA LEU A 317 -10.16 -0.96 19.97
C LEU A 317 -10.56 -2.38 20.39
N GLU A 318 -9.79 -3.00 21.28
CA GLU A 318 -10.05 -4.34 21.82
C GLU A 318 -11.32 -4.42 22.68
N SER A 319 -11.76 -3.31 23.28
CA SER A 319 -12.98 -3.26 24.09
C SER A 319 -14.27 -3.12 23.27
N ILE A 320 -14.19 -2.96 21.95
CA ILE A 320 -15.39 -2.90 21.10
C ILE A 320 -15.92 -4.33 20.92
N ASN A 321 -17.23 -4.51 21.13
CA ASN A 321 -17.92 -5.73 20.70
C ASN A 321 -18.01 -5.75 19.16
N ALA A 322 -17.03 -6.39 18.52
CA ALA A 322 -16.90 -6.49 17.07
C ALA A 322 -16.42 -7.89 16.67
N GLU A 323 -16.89 -8.37 15.52
CA GLU A 323 -16.42 -9.63 14.94
C GLU A 323 -14.98 -9.44 14.42
N THR A 324 -14.06 -10.31 14.81
CA THR A 324 -12.64 -10.15 14.47
C THR A 324 -12.22 -11.15 13.40
N TYR A 325 -11.59 -10.64 12.35
CA TYR A 325 -10.91 -11.42 11.30
C TYR A 325 -9.43 -11.12 11.35
N THR A 326 -8.59 -12.06 10.93
CA THR A 326 -7.13 -11.87 10.88
C THR A 326 -6.64 -12.16 9.47
N LEU A 327 -5.78 -11.28 8.96
CA LEU A 327 -4.98 -11.48 7.77
C LEU A 327 -3.56 -11.82 8.21
N GLN A 328 -3.13 -13.04 7.95
CA GLN A 328 -1.82 -13.59 8.30
C GLN A 328 -0.83 -13.42 7.16
N THR A 329 -1.29 -13.57 5.91
CA THR A 329 -0.42 -13.63 4.74
C THR A 329 0.20 -12.26 4.44
N GLN A 330 1.51 -12.14 4.64
CA GLN A 330 2.27 -10.96 4.26
C GLN A 330 2.72 -11.06 2.79
N MET A 331 2.55 -9.98 2.02
CA MET A 331 2.92 -9.93 0.59
C MET A 331 3.92 -8.83 0.21
N ARG A 332 4.24 -7.92 1.13
CA ARG A 332 5.01 -6.71 0.83
C ARG A 332 6.53 -6.95 0.82
N VAL A 333 7.04 -7.82 1.69
CA VAL A 333 8.48 -7.95 1.91
C VAL A 333 8.90 -9.32 1.38
N GLU A 334 9.77 -9.35 0.37
CA GLU A 334 10.24 -10.59 -0.26
C GLU A 334 11.05 -11.47 0.70
N GLY A 335 11.55 -10.90 1.81
CA GLY A 335 12.15 -11.64 2.93
C GLY A 335 11.15 -12.42 3.79
N GLY A 336 9.86 -12.32 3.48
CA GLY A 336 8.78 -13.08 4.12
C GLY A 336 8.58 -12.79 5.60
N ASP A 337 7.74 -13.62 6.23
CA ASP A 337 7.45 -13.54 7.66
C ASP A 337 8.70 -13.79 8.52
N GLU A 338 9.64 -14.61 8.04
CA GLU A 338 10.89 -14.91 8.75
C GLU A 338 11.72 -13.65 9.02
N TYR A 339 11.90 -12.78 8.00
CA TYR A 339 12.63 -11.53 8.18
C TYR A 339 11.90 -10.57 9.13
N ILE A 340 10.59 -10.39 8.94
CA ILE A 340 9.77 -9.49 9.76
C ILE A 340 9.79 -9.91 11.22
N GLU A 341 9.65 -11.20 11.46
CA GLU A 341 9.67 -11.79 12.80
C GLU A 341 11.06 -11.69 13.45
N SER A 342 12.13 -11.84 12.66
CA SER A 342 13.50 -11.67 13.14
C SER A 342 13.80 -10.22 13.54
N VAL A 343 13.36 -9.25 12.74
CA VAL A 343 13.40 -7.81 13.11
C VAL A 343 12.64 -7.58 14.41
N ARG A 344 11.45 -8.15 14.55
CA ARG A 344 10.63 -8.04 15.76
C ARG A 344 11.35 -8.61 16.98
N ASN A 345 11.85 -9.83 16.88
CA ASN A 345 12.55 -10.55 17.94
C ASN A 345 13.80 -9.81 18.41
N PHE A 346 14.57 -9.24 17.49
CA PHE A 346 15.74 -8.43 17.80
C PHE A 346 15.41 -7.28 18.77
N PHE A 347 14.40 -6.47 18.44
CA PHE A 347 14.03 -5.32 19.28
C PHE A 347 13.27 -5.70 20.55
N GLU A 348 12.65 -6.88 20.61
CA GLU A 348 12.01 -7.40 21.82
C GLU A 348 13.01 -8.02 22.81
N GLY A 349 14.30 -8.15 22.43
CA GLY A 349 15.32 -8.78 23.27
C GLY A 349 15.18 -10.31 23.34
N SER A 350 14.53 -10.91 22.34
CA SER A 350 14.40 -12.36 22.22
C SER A 350 15.71 -12.96 21.71
N ASN A 351 16.32 -13.86 22.48
CA ASN A 351 17.48 -14.67 22.04
C ASN A 351 17.07 -15.84 21.13
N LYS A 352 15.82 -15.91 20.66
CA LYS A 352 15.36 -17.00 19.80
C LYS A 352 15.73 -16.70 18.34
N MET A 353 16.44 -17.66 17.75
CA MET A 353 16.94 -17.78 16.37
C MET A 353 18.18 -16.94 16.00
N LYS A 354 19.19 -17.63 15.47
CA LYS A 354 20.09 -17.06 14.46
C LYS A 354 19.31 -17.01 13.17
N PHE A 355 19.05 -15.82 12.65
CA PHE A 355 18.37 -15.68 11.36
C PHE A 355 19.37 -15.98 10.23
N SER A 356 19.01 -16.86 9.31
CA SER A 356 19.64 -16.95 8.00
C SER A 356 18.63 -16.46 6.98
N ILE A 357 19.01 -15.49 6.15
CA ILE A 357 18.15 -15.03 5.06
C ILE A 357 17.86 -16.23 4.15
N SER A 358 16.59 -16.64 4.09
CA SER A 358 16.10 -17.55 3.07
C SER A 358 15.59 -16.72 1.88
N GLY A 359 15.84 -17.17 0.65
CA GLY A 359 15.30 -16.53 -0.56
C GLY A 359 16.14 -15.37 -1.14
N GLN A 360 15.48 -14.50 -1.91
CA GLN A 360 16.11 -13.44 -2.74
C GLN A 360 16.22 -12.07 -2.03
N TYR A 361 15.91 -11.99 -0.73
CA TYR A 361 15.90 -10.70 -0.03
C TYR A 361 17.31 -10.18 0.25
N ASP A 362 17.62 -8.98 -0.22
CA ASP A 362 18.96 -8.40 -0.16
C ASP A 362 19.12 -7.55 1.13
N LEU A 363 19.50 -8.21 2.22
CA LEU A 363 19.79 -7.59 3.51
C LEU A 363 21.30 -7.40 3.69
N ARG A 364 21.74 -6.15 3.88
CA ARG A 364 23.16 -5.80 4.02
C ARG A 364 23.39 -4.90 5.22
N ILE A 365 24.56 -5.04 5.83
CA ILE A 365 25.05 -4.12 6.87
C ILE A 365 26.40 -3.55 6.46
N TYR A 366 26.57 -2.24 6.66
CA TYR A 366 27.73 -1.48 6.22
C TYR A 366 28.51 -0.93 7.42
N LYS A 367 29.83 -0.86 7.26
CA LYS A 367 30.72 -0.20 8.21
C LYS A 367 30.89 1.28 7.92
N HIS A 368 30.85 1.67 6.64
CA HIS A 368 31.07 3.03 6.18
C HIS A 368 29.83 3.62 5.51
N ILE A 369 29.45 4.83 5.94
CA ILE A 369 28.22 5.49 5.46
C ILE A 369 28.30 5.82 3.95
N LYS A 370 29.49 6.10 3.42
CA LYS A 370 29.68 6.41 1.98
C LYS A 370 29.30 5.23 1.08
N ALA A 371 29.71 4.01 1.46
CA ALA A 371 29.37 2.79 0.71
C ALA A 371 27.85 2.53 0.75
N PHE A 372 27.26 2.64 1.93
CA PHE A 372 25.81 2.55 2.14
C PHE A 372 25.01 3.53 1.25
N ILE A 373 25.41 4.81 1.21
CA ILE A 373 24.74 5.84 0.38
C ILE A 373 24.85 5.47 -1.12
N ASN A 374 26.04 5.06 -1.56
CA ASN A 374 26.28 4.74 -2.96
C ASN A 374 25.42 3.58 -3.45
N ASP A 375 25.31 2.52 -2.66
CA ASP A 375 24.54 1.33 -3.02
C ASP A 375 23.03 1.63 -3.10
N ILE A 376 22.49 2.46 -2.20
CA ILE A 376 21.10 2.93 -2.31
C ILE A 376 20.88 3.73 -3.61
N LYS A 377 21.85 4.58 -4.01
CA LYS A 377 21.81 5.32 -5.28
C LYS A 377 21.92 4.42 -6.51
N ILE A 378 22.63 3.30 -6.41
CA ILE A 378 22.67 2.28 -7.46
C ILE A 378 21.29 1.64 -7.61
N ARG A 379 20.71 1.15 -6.50
CA ARG A 379 19.37 0.53 -6.52
C ARG A 379 18.28 1.47 -7.01
N ASP A 380 18.34 2.76 -6.67
CA ASP A 380 17.36 3.72 -7.18
C ASP A 380 17.45 3.92 -8.70
N ARG A 381 18.66 3.89 -9.27
CA ARG A 381 18.83 3.96 -10.73
C ARG A 381 18.32 2.71 -11.45
N GLU A 382 18.47 1.55 -10.83
CA GLU A 382 18.07 0.26 -11.42
C GLU A 382 16.55 0.07 -11.43
N ILE A 383 15.89 0.36 -10.30
CA ILE A 383 14.47 0.01 -10.12
C ILE A 383 13.60 1.12 -9.52
N GLY A 384 14.17 2.27 -9.18
CA GLY A 384 13.47 3.38 -8.54
C GLY A 384 13.01 3.06 -7.10
N LEU A 385 12.39 4.06 -6.46
CA LEU A 385 11.85 3.98 -5.10
C LEU A 385 12.82 3.38 -4.07
N SER A 386 14.12 3.67 -4.21
CA SER A 386 15.11 3.29 -3.21
C SER A 386 15.50 4.53 -2.40
N ARG A 387 15.28 4.51 -1.08
CA ARG A 387 15.39 5.72 -0.24
C ARG A 387 16.15 5.48 1.05
N MET A 388 16.87 6.51 1.49
CA MET A 388 17.48 6.54 2.82
C MET A 388 16.50 7.08 3.85
N VAL A 389 16.43 6.44 5.00
CA VAL A 389 15.57 6.83 6.13
C VAL A 389 16.33 6.67 7.44
N ALA A 390 15.92 7.42 8.45
CA ALA A 390 16.51 7.33 9.79
C ALA A 390 15.48 7.56 10.90
N GLY A 391 15.83 7.17 12.13
CA GLY A 391 15.16 7.66 13.33
C GLY A 391 15.42 9.16 13.55
N TYR A 392 14.59 9.82 14.34
CA TYR A 392 14.69 11.26 14.59
C TYR A 392 15.84 11.60 15.54
N ALA A 393 17.08 11.45 15.07
CA ALA A 393 18.28 11.52 15.92
C ALA A 393 19.11 12.81 15.80
N TRP A 394 18.77 13.67 14.82
CA TRP A 394 19.52 14.88 14.50
C TRP A 394 18.61 16.10 14.42
N ASP A 395 19.16 17.25 14.77
CA ASP A 395 18.45 18.53 14.66
C ASP A 395 18.17 18.86 13.19
N TRP A 396 17.03 19.53 12.96
CA TRP A 396 16.58 19.88 11.62
C TRP A 396 16.93 21.33 11.28
N VAL A 397 18.22 21.58 11.13
CA VAL A 397 18.83 22.90 10.92
C VAL A 397 18.39 23.50 9.57
N THR A 398 18.26 22.68 8.53
CA THR A 398 17.90 23.10 7.17
C THR A 398 16.51 23.71 7.05
N ARG A 399 15.63 23.49 8.02
CA ARG A 399 14.32 24.18 8.10
C ARG A 399 14.46 25.70 8.25
N LYS A 400 15.51 26.14 8.93
CA LYS A 400 15.81 27.56 9.12
C LYS A 400 16.89 28.04 8.16
N TYR A 401 17.86 27.18 7.86
CA TYR A 401 19.03 27.54 7.07
C TYR A 401 19.23 26.52 5.92
N PRO A 402 18.54 26.72 4.77
CA PRO A 402 18.47 25.72 3.69
C PRO A 402 19.83 25.32 3.07
N ASP A 403 20.86 26.15 3.23
CA ASP A 403 22.21 25.89 2.69
C ASP A 403 23.07 24.97 3.59
N LEU A 404 22.64 24.71 4.82
CA LEU A 404 23.38 23.86 5.76
C LEU A 404 23.07 22.36 5.56
N PHE A 405 23.57 21.54 6.48
CA PHE A 405 23.31 20.10 6.54
C PHE A 405 22.77 19.75 7.93
N ASP A 406 21.96 18.71 8.01
CA ASP A 406 21.30 18.29 9.24
C ASP A 406 22.05 17.16 9.94
N ILE A 407 22.51 16.19 9.13
CA ILE A 407 23.05 14.92 9.60
C ILE A 407 24.52 14.87 9.19
N HIS A 408 25.38 14.71 10.19
CA HIS A 408 26.83 14.56 10.02
C HIS A 408 27.24 13.18 10.55
N ILE A 409 27.74 12.33 9.65
CA ILE A 409 28.19 10.96 9.95
C ILE A 409 29.47 10.73 9.17
N GLU A 410 30.58 10.40 9.86
CA GLU A 410 31.91 10.36 9.24
C GLU A 410 32.17 11.68 8.47
N ASP A 411 32.68 11.63 7.24
CA ASP A 411 32.81 12.82 6.39
C ASP A 411 31.53 13.17 5.59
N SER A 412 30.47 12.37 5.72
CA SER A 412 29.25 12.54 4.94
C SER A 412 28.33 13.56 5.59
N LYS A 413 27.79 14.44 4.75
CA LYS A 413 26.84 15.49 5.13
C LYS A 413 25.53 15.23 4.41
N LEU A 414 24.46 15.02 5.16
CA LEU A 414 23.15 14.68 4.65
C LEU A 414 22.11 15.70 5.14
N ARG A 415 21.00 15.79 4.41
CA ARG A 415 19.85 16.64 4.76
C ARG A 415 18.64 15.77 5.04
N TRP A 416 17.82 16.20 5.98
CA TRP A 416 16.46 15.68 6.12
C TRP A 416 15.63 16.05 4.88
N ASN A 417 14.48 15.40 4.73
CA ASN A 417 13.54 15.64 3.65
C ASN A 417 13.16 17.13 3.48
N SER A 418 13.24 17.65 2.26
CA SER A 418 12.90 19.06 1.97
C SER A 418 11.39 19.33 1.91
N VAL A 419 10.59 18.30 1.61
CA VAL A 419 9.12 18.40 1.54
C VAL A 419 8.46 17.52 2.59
N ALA A 420 7.40 18.02 3.22
CA ALA A 420 6.68 17.29 4.28
C ALA A 420 5.68 16.27 3.75
N HIS A 421 5.24 16.41 2.50
CA HIS A 421 4.25 15.56 1.87
C HIS A 421 4.80 14.97 0.58
N ASP A 422 4.54 13.68 0.36
CA ASP A 422 4.94 12.97 -0.86
C ASP A 422 6.44 13.03 -1.16
N TRP A 423 7.25 13.07 -0.09
CA TRP A 423 8.71 13.16 -0.18
C TRP A 423 9.31 11.99 -0.96
N VAL A 424 8.83 10.76 -0.75
CA VAL A 424 9.35 9.56 -1.42
C VAL A 424 9.36 9.72 -2.95
N ASN A 425 8.37 10.40 -3.51
CA ASN A 425 8.22 10.66 -4.95
C ASN A 425 8.82 12.00 -5.40
N SER A 426 9.40 12.78 -4.49
CA SER A 426 10.00 14.08 -4.84
C SER A 426 11.31 13.90 -5.60
N LYS A 427 11.63 14.84 -6.49
CA LYS A 427 12.79 14.75 -7.41
C LYS A 427 14.13 14.60 -6.68
N ASN A 428 14.28 15.21 -5.51
CA ASN A 428 15.54 15.20 -4.75
C ASN A 428 15.58 14.16 -3.62
N ALA A 429 14.55 13.31 -3.49
CA ALA A 429 14.42 12.36 -2.37
C ALA A 429 15.62 11.42 -2.21
N ILE A 430 16.27 11.06 -3.31
CA ILE A 430 17.45 10.17 -3.32
C ILE A 430 18.69 10.79 -2.64
N ASN A 431 18.75 12.12 -2.51
CA ASN A 431 19.85 12.82 -1.85
C ASN A 431 19.51 13.26 -0.42
N GLU A 432 18.31 12.91 0.06
CA GLU A 432 17.78 13.31 1.35
C GLU A 432 17.52 12.07 2.21
N VAL A 433 17.39 12.30 3.52
CA VAL A 433 17.04 11.27 4.48
C VAL A 433 15.60 11.51 4.92
N GLY A 434 14.76 10.49 4.75
CA GLY A 434 13.39 10.48 5.26
C GLY A 434 13.33 10.05 6.71
N CYS A 435 12.17 10.23 7.32
CA CYS A 435 11.88 9.78 8.67
C CYS A 435 10.62 8.93 8.66
N ILE A 436 10.25 8.39 9.83
CA ILE A 436 9.03 7.60 9.96
C ILE A 436 7.78 8.34 9.47
N HIS A 437 7.71 9.67 9.63
CA HIS A 437 6.53 10.44 9.21
C HIS A 437 6.41 10.64 7.70
N THR A 438 7.51 10.56 6.95
CA THR A 438 7.54 10.84 5.50
C THR A 438 7.54 9.56 4.68
N VAL A 439 8.04 8.44 5.23
CA VAL A 439 8.01 7.12 4.59
C VAL A 439 6.74 6.32 4.92
N GLN A 440 5.99 6.68 5.96
CA GLN A 440 4.80 5.94 6.35
C GLN A 440 3.74 5.92 5.24
N GLY A 441 3.29 4.72 4.90
CA GLY A 441 2.33 4.46 3.81
C GLY A 441 3.00 4.16 2.47
N TYR A 442 4.29 4.46 2.31
CA TYR A 442 5.06 4.09 1.12
C TYR A 442 5.67 2.69 1.27
N ASP A 443 5.76 2.00 0.14
CA ASP A 443 6.55 0.79 0.01
C ASP A 443 7.76 1.17 -0.85
N LEU A 444 8.95 0.82 -0.40
CA LEU A 444 10.20 1.14 -1.07
C LEU A 444 10.74 -0.14 -1.70
N ASN A 445 11.30 -0.06 -2.90
CA ASN A 445 11.93 -1.23 -3.51
C ASN A 445 13.15 -1.66 -2.68
N TYR A 446 13.99 -0.68 -2.32
CA TYR A 446 15.04 -0.83 -1.30
C TYR A 446 14.94 0.29 -0.26
N VAL A 447 15.20 -0.04 1.00
CA VAL A 447 15.32 0.95 2.06
C VAL A 447 16.72 0.93 2.65
N GLY A 448 17.35 2.10 2.73
CA GLY A 448 18.56 2.29 3.51
C GLY A 448 18.16 2.84 4.88
N VAL A 449 18.33 2.06 5.94
CA VAL A 449 18.01 2.50 7.31
C VAL A 449 19.29 2.89 8.04
N ILE A 450 19.33 4.14 8.48
CA ILE A 450 20.33 4.67 9.39
C ILE A 450 19.77 4.59 10.81
N ILE A 451 20.35 3.74 11.64
CA ILE A 451 20.07 3.71 13.09
C ILE A 451 20.97 4.76 13.75
N GLY A 452 20.33 5.82 14.26
CA GLY A 452 20.99 6.97 14.84
C GLY A 452 21.54 6.75 16.26
N PRO A 453 22.22 7.76 16.81
CA PRO A 453 22.85 7.71 18.13
C PRO A 453 21.86 7.63 19.30
N GLU A 454 20.55 7.76 19.07
CA GLU A 454 19.52 7.65 20.10
C GLU A 454 19.24 6.22 20.54
N LEU A 455 19.69 5.20 19.78
CA LEU A 455 19.56 3.79 20.13
C LEU A 455 20.94 3.14 20.23
N LYS A 456 21.22 2.52 21.37
CA LYS A 456 22.52 1.91 21.69
C LYS A 456 22.35 0.51 22.25
N TYR A 457 23.43 -0.26 22.24
CA TYR A 457 23.48 -1.59 22.85
C TYR A 457 24.54 -1.64 23.94
N ASN A 458 24.20 -2.23 25.08
CA ASN A 458 25.17 -2.55 26.13
C ASN A 458 25.50 -4.04 26.07
N SER A 459 26.74 -4.38 25.76
CA SER A 459 27.22 -5.76 25.61
C SER A 459 27.35 -6.52 26.93
N GLU A 460 27.49 -5.83 28.06
CA GLU A 460 27.53 -6.43 29.40
C GLU A 460 26.12 -6.84 29.85
N THR A 461 25.16 -5.93 29.78
CA THR A 461 23.77 -6.20 30.19
C THR A 461 22.96 -6.91 29.11
N ARG A 462 23.48 -6.96 27.88
CA ARG A 462 22.83 -7.50 26.67
C ARG A 462 21.49 -6.84 26.37
N GLN A 463 21.38 -5.54 26.64
CA GLN A 463 20.14 -4.79 26.48
C GLN A 463 20.30 -3.59 25.56
N LEU A 464 19.27 -3.35 24.76
CA LEU A 464 19.08 -2.10 24.06
C LEU A 464 18.68 -1.00 25.07
N PHE A 465 19.28 0.17 24.93
CA PHE A 465 18.89 1.36 25.69
C PHE A 465 18.87 2.59 24.77
N ILE A 466 18.19 3.64 25.23
CA ILE A 466 18.04 4.87 24.46
C ILE A 466 18.85 6.00 25.07
N ASP A 467 19.27 6.94 24.23
CA ASP A 467 19.76 8.26 24.65
C ASP A 467 18.67 9.31 24.35
N PRO A 468 17.86 9.70 25.35
CA PRO A 468 16.74 10.63 25.13
C PRO A 468 17.19 12.00 24.62
N LYS A 469 18.43 12.42 24.88
CA LYS A 469 18.95 13.72 24.41
C LYS A 469 19.23 13.71 22.91
N ALA A 470 19.51 12.53 22.34
CA ALA A 470 19.70 12.34 20.92
C ALA A 470 18.36 12.25 20.16
N TYR A 471 17.24 11.94 20.81
CA TYR A 471 15.93 11.91 20.15
C TYR A 471 15.34 13.33 19.97
N LYS A 472 15.12 13.75 18.72
CA LYS A 472 14.75 15.12 18.33
C LYS A 472 13.30 15.29 17.84
N ASP A 473 12.47 14.24 17.88
CA ASP A 473 11.04 14.40 17.58
C ASP A 473 10.28 14.98 18.76
N ALA A 474 10.03 16.29 18.70
CA ALA A 474 9.28 17.02 19.72
C ALA A 474 7.86 16.47 19.94
N ASN A 475 7.20 15.90 18.93
CA ASN A 475 5.83 15.38 19.11
C ASN A 475 5.81 13.98 19.70
N GLY A 476 6.84 13.17 19.41
CA GLY A 476 7.06 11.88 20.06
C GLY A 476 7.52 12.00 21.51
N TYR A 477 8.19 13.10 21.88
CA TYR A 477 8.69 13.35 23.23
C TYR A 477 7.67 14.07 24.15
N ARG A 478 6.89 15.02 23.63
CA ARG A 478 5.94 15.81 24.44
C ARG A 478 4.94 14.89 25.14
N GLY A 479 4.81 15.01 26.47
CA GLY A 479 3.80 14.28 27.25
C GLY A 479 4.10 12.80 27.47
N VAL A 480 5.32 12.35 27.19
CA VAL A 480 5.85 11.06 27.64
C VAL A 480 6.47 11.24 29.02
N SER A 481 5.88 10.61 30.04
CA SER A 481 6.37 10.65 31.42
C SER A 481 7.30 9.49 31.76
N ASP A 482 7.28 8.42 30.95
CA ASP A 482 8.03 7.19 31.16
C ASP A 482 9.05 6.95 30.04
N LEU A 483 10.33 6.78 30.41
CA LEU A 483 11.40 6.48 29.45
C LEU A 483 11.20 5.12 28.75
N ASN A 484 10.47 4.18 29.36
CA ASN A 484 10.12 2.93 28.71
C ASN A 484 9.09 3.13 27.59
N GLU A 485 8.13 4.04 27.76
CA GLU A 485 7.17 4.44 26.70
C GLU A 485 7.94 5.04 25.51
N LEU A 486 8.90 5.94 25.77
CA LEU A 486 9.76 6.51 24.73
C LEU A 486 10.61 5.45 24.03
N LYS A 487 11.22 4.53 24.80
CA LYS A 487 12.00 3.41 24.26
C LYS A 487 11.14 2.60 23.30
N GLN A 488 9.95 2.16 23.72
CA GLN A 488 9.06 1.37 22.86
C GLN A 488 8.67 2.11 21.58
N TYR A 489 8.46 3.43 21.63
CA TYR A 489 8.22 4.22 20.42
C TYR A 489 9.42 4.21 19.47
N ILE A 490 10.63 4.43 19.97
CA ILE A 490 11.85 4.38 19.15
C ILE A 490 12.05 2.99 18.54
N LEU A 491 11.82 1.92 19.32
CA LEU A 491 11.91 0.55 18.81
C LEU A 491 10.86 0.28 17.72
N ASN A 492 9.62 0.73 17.89
CA ASN A 492 8.57 0.57 16.89
C ASN A 492 8.85 1.37 15.61
N ILE A 493 9.50 2.54 15.72
CA ILE A 493 10.00 3.30 14.57
C ILE A 493 10.97 2.42 13.78
N TYR A 494 12.00 1.86 14.41
CA TYR A 494 13.00 1.06 13.69
C TYR A 494 12.44 -0.26 13.15
N LYS A 495 11.58 -0.98 13.89
CA LYS A 495 10.83 -2.14 13.36
C LYS A 495 10.07 -1.77 12.09
N THR A 496 9.43 -0.60 12.09
CA THR A 496 8.69 -0.12 10.92
C THR A 496 9.61 0.25 9.77
N LEU A 497 10.72 0.95 10.01
CA LEU A 497 11.66 1.38 8.96
C LEU A 497 12.33 0.19 8.27
N LEU A 498 12.75 -0.82 9.04
CA LEU A 498 13.45 -2.01 8.55
C LEU A 498 12.58 -2.91 7.70
N THR A 499 11.26 -2.84 7.88
CA THR A 499 10.28 -3.64 7.13
C THR A 499 9.66 -2.86 5.95
N ARG A 500 10.24 -1.72 5.54
CA ARG A 500 9.78 -0.93 4.38
C ARG A 500 10.31 -1.40 3.03
N GLY A 501 11.45 -2.08 3.00
CA GLY A 501 12.06 -2.56 1.76
C GLY A 501 11.38 -3.82 1.25
N ILE A 502 10.83 -3.75 0.03
CA ILE A 502 10.22 -4.89 -0.66
C ILE A 502 11.29 -5.93 -1.00
N LYS A 503 12.37 -5.51 -1.67
CA LYS A 503 13.43 -6.38 -2.20
C LYS A 503 14.66 -6.47 -1.31
N GLY A 504 14.91 -5.44 -0.52
CA GLY A 504 16.06 -5.43 0.37
C GLY A 504 16.09 -4.26 1.35
N THR A 505 16.85 -4.45 2.41
CA THR A 505 17.10 -3.48 3.46
C THR A 505 18.59 -3.36 3.71
N TYR A 506 19.12 -2.15 3.59
CA TYR A 506 20.51 -1.83 3.87
C TYR A 506 20.61 -1.12 5.21
N LEU A 507 21.62 -1.46 6.00
CA LEU A 507 21.78 -1.02 7.37
C LEU A 507 23.08 -0.24 7.55
N TYR A 508 22.96 0.94 8.13
CA TYR A 508 24.08 1.64 8.77
C TYR A 508 23.68 1.96 10.21
N VAL A 509 24.59 1.69 11.16
CA VAL A 509 24.32 1.84 12.59
C VAL A 509 25.44 2.68 13.19
N VAL A 510 25.07 3.79 13.83
CA VAL A 510 26.03 4.74 14.40
C VAL A 510 26.74 4.17 15.63
N ASP A 511 26.01 3.46 16.50
CA ASP A 511 26.57 2.81 17.67
C ASP A 511 27.31 1.51 17.29
N GLU A 512 28.61 1.43 17.61
CA GLU A 512 29.46 0.35 17.14
C GLU A 512 29.10 -1.02 17.75
N GLU A 513 28.76 -1.04 19.04
CA GLU A 513 28.35 -2.26 19.75
C GLU A 513 27.01 -2.78 19.22
N LEU A 514 26.04 -1.89 19.00
CA LEU A 514 24.77 -2.25 18.36
C LEU A 514 24.97 -2.76 16.94
N ARG A 515 25.88 -2.15 16.17
CA ARG A 515 26.22 -2.58 14.80
C ARG A 515 26.75 -4.00 14.79
N LYS A 516 27.70 -4.33 15.67
CA LYS A 516 28.27 -5.68 15.82
C LYS A 516 27.19 -6.68 16.25
N HIS A 517 26.35 -6.30 17.22
CA HIS A 517 25.27 -7.15 17.69
C HIS A 517 24.23 -7.47 16.59
N LEU A 518 23.84 -6.47 15.80
CA LEU A 518 22.95 -6.66 14.64
C LEU A 518 23.56 -7.57 13.57
N ALA A 519 24.82 -7.35 13.21
CA ALA A 519 25.53 -8.20 12.25
C ALA A 519 25.55 -9.67 12.72
N GLN A 520 25.83 -9.91 14.01
CA GLN A 520 25.84 -11.24 14.60
C GLN A 520 24.43 -11.87 14.62
N PHE A 521 23.40 -11.11 15.00
CA PHE A 521 22.02 -11.59 15.10
C PHE A 521 21.48 -12.07 13.74
N PHE A 522 21.75 -11.30 12.68
CA PHE A 522 21.35 -11.62 11.32
C PHE A 522 22.38 -12.46 10.54
N ALA A 523 23.44 -12.94 11.20
CA ALA A 523 24.54 -13.70 10.59
C ALA A 523 25.16 -13.03 9.34
N LEU A 524 25.28 -11.69 9.35
CA LEU A 524 25.79 -10.89 8.24
C LEU A 524 27.29 -10.62 8.39
N LYS A 525 27.98 -10.52 7.25
CA LYS A 525 29.29 -9.87 7.14
C LYS A 525 29.12 -8.41 6.74
N PHE A 526 30.09 -7.57 7.10
CA PHE A 526 30.13 -6.20 6.60
C PHE A 526 30.35 -6.21 5.09
N PHE A 527 29.42 -5.59 4.37
CA PHE A 527 29.39 -5.69 2.91
C PHE A 527 30.56 -4.96 2.24
N ASP A 528 31.03 -3.89 2.86
CA ASP A 528 32.10 -3.00 2.40
C ASP A 528 33.51 -3.40 2.90
N GLU A 529 33.63 -4.61 3.46
CA GLU A 529 34.91 -5.23 3.84
C GLU A 529 35.27 -6.47 2.98
N ALA A 530 34.50 -6.75 1.92
CA ALA A 530 34.65 -7.92 1.04
C ALA A 530 35.32 -7.60 -0.30
#